data_AF-A0AAX4PHD2-F1
#
_entry.id   AF-A0AAX4PHD2-F1
#
_cell.length_a   1.000
_cell.length_b   1.000
_cell.length_c   1.000
_cell.angle_alpha   90.00
_cell.angle_beta   90.00
_cell.angle_gamma   90.00
#
_symmetry.space_group_name_H-M   'P 1'
#
loop_
_entity.id
_entity.type
_entity.pdbx_description
1 polymer ?
#
loop_
_entity_poly.entity_id
_entity_poly.type
_entity_poly.pdbx_seq_one_letter_code
_entity_poly.pdbx_strand_id
1 'polypeptide(L)'
;MPQWDGTVTPEEQANYFASYSLLEHHLDLLKDKPRIQAYFRAMRENEDSFAGKVVLEVGCGLGLLTILAARAGARKVYAVEATKAAAAFARRLVQSHGLENVVTVFETTVETLELPEQVDVIISEFMGHFLLRESMIDSVIFARDRFLKPGGAIFPSHCKMLLAPCSSQIQVDAKVEAYERALEDFEVVHSYVKETCKVDLVSLWESYEREVRSTVFGTSLGVEIDPPELLGSPVVVKEIDLHGATPQECVAVDQNFEIKVDRSASAEDLRRFNLWCGWFQVEFRGSAENPCAAVVEWDTGPYSERTHWGQEGFILEPPMDLSGADRVEGTLRMQRKEENWRLYDVEIERRATRGGRALGKQDVDAYSLS
;
A
#
# COMPACT_ATOMS: atom_id res chain seq x y z
N MET A 1 19.41 9.89 18.69
CA MET A 1 18.45 8.93 18.10
C MET A 1 19.23 7.67 17.78
N PRO A 2 18.80 6.48 18.22
CA PRO A 2 19.42 5.23 17.80
C PRO A 2 19.14 5.01 16.31
N GLN A 3 20.17 4.66 15.56
CA GLN A 3 20.09 4.28 14.15
C GLN A 3 19.47 2.87 14.09
N TRP A 4 18.36 2.72 13.36
CA TRP A 4 17.75 1.41 13.08
C TRP A 4 18.80 0.49 12.46
N ASP A 5 19.08 -0.65 13.11
CA ASP A 5 20.18 -1.57 12.77
C ASP A 5 19.76 -2.68 11.79
N GLY A 6 18.53 -2.63 11.27
CA GLY A 6 18.00 -3.60 10.34
C GLY A 6 17.69 -4.97 10.94
N THR A 7 17.72 -5.13 12.27
CA THR A 7 17.39 -6.42 12.90
C THR A 7 15.88 -6.55 13.12
N VAL A 8 15.27 -7.46 12.37
CA VAL A 8 13.85 -7.83 12.47
C VAL A 8 13.71 -9.02 13.41
N THR A 9 12.68 -9.06 14.26
CA THR A 9 12.47 -10.26 15.07
C THR A 9 12.00 -11.43 14.18
N PRO A 10 12.47 -12.67 14.42
CA PRO A 10 12.01 -13.83 13.66
C PRO A 10 10.50 -14.04 13.69
N GLU A 11 9.83 -13.56 14.75
CA GLU A 11 8.37 -13.65 14.93
C GLU A 11 7.61 -12.68 14.02
N GLU A 12 8.07 -11.44 13.87
CA GLU A 12 7.51 -10.47 12.91
C GLU A 12 7.65 -10.95 11.46
N GLN A 13 8.81 -11.51 11.10
CA GLN A 13 8.98 -12.12 9.78
C GLN A 13 8.06 -13.33 9.60
N ALA A 14 7.94 -14.18 10.62
CA ALA A 14 7.07 -15.35 10.56
C ALA A 14 5.60 -14.96 10.38
N ASN A 15 5.11 -13.94 11.09
CA ASN A 15 3.73 -13.47 10.96
C ASN A 15 3.44 -12.90 9.57
N TYR A 16 4.37 -12.13 9.01
CA TYR A 16 4.25 -11.62 7.63
C TYR A 16 4.21 -12.75 6.60
N PHE A 17 5.16 -13.69 6.63
CA PHE A 17 5.24 -14.77 5.63
C PHE A 17 4.20 -15.89 5.85
N ALA A 18 3.51 -15.92 7.00
CA ALA A 18 2.52 -16.94 7.30
C ALA A 18 1.33 -16.91 6.31
N SER A 19 0.79 -15.73 6.00
CA SER A 19 -0.31 -15.58 5.01
C SER A 19 0.14 -16.03 3.62
N TYR A 20 1.33 -15.61 3.19
CA TYR A 20 1.93 -15.97 1.90
C TYR A 20 2.34 -17.45 1.78
N SER A 21 2.24 -18.24 2.86
CA SER A 21 2.39 -19.69 2.81
C SER A 21 1.15 -20.41 2.26
N LEU A 22 -0.01 -19.74 2.24
CA LEU A 22 -1.30 -20.35 1.93
C LEU A 22 -1.64 -20.20 0.44
N LEU A 23 -1.90 -21.33 -0.24
CA LEU A 23 -2.30 -21.32 -1.65
C LEU A 23 -3.58 -20.50 -1.90
N GLU A 24 -4.54 -20.56 -0.97
CA GLU A 24 -5.79 -19.81 -1.04
C GLU A 24 -5.53 -18.30 -1.13
N HIS A 25 -4.63 -17.77 -0.30
CA HIS A 25 -4.25 -16.36 -0.33
C HIS A 25 -3.67 -15.97 -1.70
N HIS A 26 -2.78 -16.79 -2.27
CA HIS A 26 -2.27 -16.55 -3.63
C HIS A 26 -3.38 -16.59 -4.69
N LEU A 27 -4.36 -17.49 -4.57
CA LEU A 27 -5.50 -17.54 -5.49
C LEU A 27 -6.39 -16.30 -5.37
N ASP A 28 -6.53 -15.72 -4.16
CA ASP A 28 -7.23 -14.47 -3.97
C ASP A 28 -6.52 -13.31 -4.65
N LEU A 29 -5.18 -13.22 -4.51
CA LEU A 29 -4.39 -12.24 -5.27
C LEU A 29 -4.56 -12.42 -6.79
N LEU A 30 -4.72 -13.66 -7.26
CA LEU A 30 -4.94 -13.95 -8.68
C LEU A 30 -6.37 -13.60 -9.19
N LYS A 31 -7.31 -13.28 -8.30
CA LYS A 31 -8.64 -12.77 -8.71
C LYS A 31 -8.59 -11.28 -9.09
N ASP A 32 -7.56 -10.55 -8.66
CA ASP A 32 -7.33 -9.15 -9.02
C ASP A 32 -6.90 -9.03 -10.49
N LYS A 33 -7.88 -8.92 -11.38
CA LYS A 33 -7.66 -8.85 -12.83
C LYS A 33 -6.92 -7.58 -13.25
N PRO A 34 -7.28 -6.36 -12.79
CA PRO A 34 -6.57 -5.16 -13.19
C PRO A 34 -5.07 -5.24 -12.89
N ARG A 35 -4.70 -5.71 -11.69
CA ARG A 35 -3.30 -5.93 -11.31
C ARG A 35 -2.59 -6.88 -12.26
N ILE A 36 -3.15 -8.07 -12.49
CA ILE A 36 -2.53 -9.09 -13.35
C ILE A 36 -2.41 -8.60 -14.80
N GLN A 37 -3.45 -7.92 -15.29
CA GLN A 37 -3.47 -7.39 -16.65
C GLN A 37 -2.44 -6.27 -16.84
N ALA A 38 -2.20 -5.43 -15.83
CA ALA A 38 -1.17 -4.40 -15.87
C ALA A 38 0.22 -5.01 -16.05
N TYR A 39 0.60 -5.96 -15.19
CA TYR A 39 1.88 -6.68 -15.32
C TYR A 39 1.98 -7.45 -16.64
N PHE A 40 0.93 -8.19 -17.02
CA PHE A 40 0.91 -8.94 -18.27
C PHE A 40 1.09 -8.01 -19.47
N ARG A 41 0.41 -6.86 -19.49
CA ARG A 41 0.55 -5.86 -20.56
C ARG A 41 1.94 -5.25 -20.57
N ALA A 42 2.46 -4.84 -19.40
CA ALA A 42 3.80 -4.28 -19.26
C ALA A 42 4.88 -5.22 -19.79
N MET A 43 4.77 -6.52 -19.51
CA MET A 43 5.72 -7.51 -20.00
C MET A 43 5.54 -7.84 -21.47
N ARG A 44 4.30 -7.95 -21.94
CA ARG A 44 3.99 -8.30 -23.34
C ARG A 44 4.29 -7.17 -24.32
N GLU A 45 3.99 -5.94 -23.95
CA GLU A 45 4.26 -4.77 -24.81
C GLU A 45 5.74 -4.37 -24.81
N ASN A 46 6.53 -4.96 -23.91
CA ASN A 46 7.97 -4.73 -23.78
C ASN A 46 8.76 -6.06 -23.79
N GLU A 47 8.36 -7.04 -24.61
CA GLU A 47 9.04 -8.34 -24.71
C GLU A 47 10.54 -8.20 -25.01
N ASP A 48 10.93 -7.20 -25.80
CA ASP A 48 12.34 -6.90 -26.10
C ASP A 48 13.17 -6.54 -24.86
N SER A 49 12.54 -6.03 -23.79
CA SER A 49 13.21 -5.80 -22.51
C SER A 49 13.58 -7.10 -21.80
N PHE A 50 12.98 -8.24 -22.18
CA PHE A 50 13.22 -9.56 -21.59
C PHE A 50 13.95 -10.51 -22.55
N ALA A 51 13.76 -10.40 -23.86
CA ALA A 51 14.31 -11.32 -24.85
C ALA A 51 15.85 -11.42 -24.75
N GLY A 52 16.35 -12.63 -24.51
CA GLY A 52 17.78 -12.92 -24.35
C GLY A 52 18.42 -12.37 -23.06
N LYS A 53 17.63 -11.81 -22.14
CA LYS A 53 18.10 -11.17 -20.90
C LYS A 53 18.07 -12.11 -19.70
N VAL A 54 18.79 -11.72 -18.65
CA VAL A 54 18.72 -12.34 -17.32
C VAL A 54 17.77 -11.55 -16.45
N VAL A 55 16.79 -12.22 -15.86
CA VAL A 55 15.74 -11.60 -15.06
C VAL A 55 15.82 -12.09 -13.62
N LEU A 56 15.67 -11.20 -12.64
CA LEU A 56 15.40 -11.55 -11.25
C LEU A 56 13.95 -11.18 -10.91
N GLU A 57 13.19 -12.11 -10.35
CA GLU A 57 11.92 -11.80 -9.70
C GLU A 57 12.05 -11.88 -8.18
N VAL A 58 11.74 -10.78 -7.50
CA VAL A 58 11.78 -10.67 -6.03
C VAL A 58 10.40 -10.95 -5.46
N GLY A 59 10.28 -12.01 -4.65
CA GLY A 59 9.01 -12.44 -4.07
C GLY A 59 8.10 -13.10 -5.10
N CYS A 60 8.57 -14.18 -5.73
CA CYS A 60 7.88 -14.73 -6.89
C CYS A 60 6.53 -15.40 -6.57
N GLY A 61 6.23 -15.73 -5.31
CA GLY A 61 5.00 -16.40 -4.93
C GLY A 61 4.79 -17.70 -5.70
N LEU A 62 3.71 -17.78 -6.49
CA LEU A 62 3.43 -18.91 -7.38
C LEU A 62 4.25 -18.92 -8.70
N GLY A 63 5.01 -17.88 -8.99
CA GLY A 63 5.85 -17.75 -10.19
C GLY A 63 5.08 -17.34 -11.46
N LEU A 64 4.00 -16.57 -11.32
CA LEU A 64 3.25 -16.08 -12.48
C LEU A 64 4.12 -15.18 -13.37
N LEU A 65 4.73 -14.13 -12.79
CA LEU A 65 5.58 -13.21 -13.54
C LEU A 65 6.86 -13.92 -14.01
N THR A 66 7.36 -14.89 -13.24
CA THR A 66 8.49 -15.76 -13.59
C THR A 66 8.24 -16.44 -14.94
N ILE A 67 7.06 -17.06 -15.07
CA ILE A 67 6.66 -17.78 -16.27
C ILE A 67 6.45 -16.81 -17.44
N LEU A 68 5.89 -15.62 -17.18
CA LEU A 68 5.73 -14.59 -18.21
C LEU A 68 7.09 -14.10 -18.73
N ALA A 69 8.07 -13.87 -17.86
CA ALA A 69 9.41 -13.43 -18.24
C ALA A 69 10.12 -14.50 -19.08
N ALA A 70 10.03 -15.76 -18.68
CA ALA A 70 10.58 -16.87 -19.46
C ALA A 70 9.91 -17.01 -20.83
N ARG A 71 8.58 -16.81 -20.92
CA ARG A 71 7.83 -16.82 -22.19
C ARG A 71 8.14 -15.63 -23.08
N ALA A 72 8.47 -14.47 -22.50
CA ALA A 72 8.97 -13.29 -23.23
C ALA A 72 10.40 -13.49 -23.77
N GLY A 73 10.98 -14.68 -23.65
CA GLY A 73 12.26 -15.03 -24.24
C GLY A 73 13.46 -14.74 -23.36
N ALA A 74 13.27 -14.53 -22.05
CA ALA A 74 14.39 -14.42 -21.11
C ALA A 74 15.35 -15.61 -21.26
N ARG A 75 16.65 -15.32 -21.33
CA ARG A 75 17.72 -16.33 -21.38
C ARG A 75 17.75 -17.13 -20.09
N LYS A 76 17.53 -16.44 -18.96
CA LYS A 76 17.51 -17.03 -17.62
C LYS A 76 16.59 -16.21 -16.73
N VAL A 77 15.81 -16.88 -15.88
CA VAL A 77 15.02 -16.22 -14.83
C VAL A 77 15.40 -16.82 -13.48
N TYR A 78 15.83 -15.96 -12.57
CA TYR A 78 16.03 -16.27 -11.16
C TYR A 78 14.81 -15.79 -10.39
N ALA A 79 14.07 -16.71 -9.79
CA ALA A 79 12.88 -16.37 -9.01
C ALA A 79 13.20 -16.65 -7.55
N VAL A 80 13.08 -15.65 -6.67
CA VAL A 80 13.33 -15.81 -5.24
C VAL A 80 12.03 -15.69 -4.45
N GLU A 81 11.80 -16.63 -3.55
CA GLU A 81 10.64 -16.68 -2.68
C GLU A 81 11.08 -17.14 -1.29
N ALA A 82 10.74 -16.37 -0.26
CA ALA A 82 11.13 -16.67 1.11
C ALA A 82 10.36 -17.87 1.68
N THR A 83 9.12 -18.05 1.23
CA THR A 83 8.18 -19.00 1.80
C THR A 83 8.31 -20.38 1.15
N LYS A 84 8.65 -21.39 1.95
CA LYS A 84 8.84 -22.78 1.48
C LYS A 84 7.68 -23.33 0.66
N ALA A 85 6.44 -23.09 1.11
CA ALA A 85 5.25 -23.56 0.42
C ALA A 85 5.08 -22.92 -0.96
N ALA A 86 5.17 -21.59 -1.05
CA ALA A 86 5.06 -20.84 -2.29
C ALA A 86 6.19 -21.20 -3.28
N ALA A 87 7.44 -21.27 -2.81
CA ALA A 87 8.57 -21.70 -3.63
C ALA A 87 8.38 -23.11 -4.22
N ALA A 88 7.80 -24.04 -3.44
CA ALA A 88 7.46 -25.38 -3.93
C ALA A 88 6.35 -25.35 -5.01
N PHE A 89 5.34 -24.48 -4.87
CA PHE A 89 4.31 -24.29 -5.89
C PHE A 89 4.88 -23.66 -7.17
N ALA A 90 5.72 -22.64 -7.06
CA ALA A 90 6.40 -22.03 -8.19
C ALA A 90 7.23 -23.06 -8.97
N ARG A 91 8.03 -23.90 -8.29
CA ARG A 91 8.77 -25.00 -8.94
C ARG A 91 7.87 -25.95 -9.72
N ARG A 92 6.72 -26.33 -9.15
CA ARG A 92 5.74 -27.21 -9.83
C ARG A 92 5.13 -26.54 -11.06
N LEU A 93 4.79 -25.25 -10.98
CA LEU A 93 4.25 -24.50 -12.12
C LEU A 93 5.30 -24.29 -13.21
N VAL A 94 6.55 -24.00 -12.85
CA VAL A 94 7.66 -23.93 -13.81
C VAL A 94 7.82 -25.26 -14.55
N GLN A 95 7.83 -26.37 -13.82
CA GLN A 95 7.96 -27.71 -14.40
C GLN A 95 6.76 -28.09 -15.29
N SER A 96 5.53 -27.78 -14.88
CA SER A 96 4.34 -28.10 -15.69
C SER A 96 4.27 -27.31 -17.00
N HIS A 97 5.02 -26.21 -17.10
CA HIS A 97 5.18 -25.41 -18.31
C HIS A 97 6.46 -25.74 -19.10
N GLY A 98 7.28 -26.71 -18.67
CA GLY A 98 8.52 -27.12 -19.35
C GLY A 98 9.61 -26.04 -19.33
N LEU A 99 9.62 -25.18 -18.31
CA LEU A 99 10.50 -24.01 -18.22
C LEU A 99 11.71 -24.23 -17.28
N GLU A 100 11.91 -25.43 -16.75
CA GLU A 100 12.98 -25.76 -15.80
C GLU A 100 14.40 -25.49 -16.31
N ASN A 101 14.61 -25.45 -17.62
CA ASN A 101 15.91 -25.12 -18.22
C ASN A 101 16.21 -23.61 -18.18
N VAL A 102 15.17 -22.78 -18.18
CA VAL A 102 15.28 -21.30 -18.20
C VAL A 102 15.16 -20.74 -16.78
N VAL A 103 14.25 -21.28 -15.99
CA VAL A 103 13.91 -20.73 -14.67
C VAL A 103 14.63 -21.49 -13.55
N THR A 104 15.08 -20.77 -12.53
CA THR A 104 15.57 -21.35 -11.28
C THR A 104 14.91 -20.66 -10.09
N VAL A 105 14.23 -21.45 -9.25
CA VAL A 105 13.48 -20.97 -8.08
C VAL A 105 14.28 -21.21 -6.79
N PHE A 106 14.65 -20.13 -6.12
CA PHE A 106 15.34 -20.13 -4.83
C PHE A 106 14.34 -19.98 -3.69
N GLU A 107 14.49 -20.83 -2.68
CA GLU A 107 13.74 -20.74 -1.42
C GLU A 107 14.63 -20.08 -0.38
N THR A 108 14.59 -18.74 -0.37
CA THR A 108 15.41 -17.89 0.50
C THR A 108 14.89 -16.47 0.45
N THR A 109 15.33 -15.59 1.34
CA THR A 109 15.07 -14.15 1.20
C THR A 109 16.03 -13.54 0.18
N VAL A 110 15.65 -12.46 -0.49
CA VAL A 110 16.53 -11.83 -1.49
C VAL A 110 17.82 -11.27 -0.86
N GLU A 111 17.77 -10.91 0.42
CA GLU A 111 18.89 -10.41 1.20
C GLU A 111 20.01 -11.45 1.39
N THR A 112 19.62 -12.73 1.41
CA THR A 112 20.52 -13.87 1.58
C THR A 112 20.78 -14.64 0.29
N LEU A 113 20.16 -14.22 -0.82
CA LEU A 113 20.33 -14.82 -2.13
C LEU A 113 21.75 -14.63 -2.65
N GLU A 114 22.27 -15.67 -3.31
CA GLU A 114 23.51 -15.59 -4.09
C GLU A 114 23.21 -15.96 -5.54
N LEU A 115 23.60 -15.09 -6.47
CA LEU A 115 23.42 -15.29 -7.90
C LEU A 115 24.78 -15.43 -8.59
N PRO A 116 24.91 -16.29 -9.62
CA PRO A 116 26.17 -16.49 -10.33
C PRO A 116 26.51 -15.33 -11.28
N GLU A 117 25.58 -14.42 -11.55
CA GLU A 117 25.75 -13.27 -12.41
C GLU A 117 24.78 -12.14 -12.02
N GLN A 118 25.09 -10.91 -12.43
CA GLN A 118 24.16 -9.78 -12.35
C GLN A 118 23.02 -9.92 -13.38
N VAL A 119 21.92 -9.23 -13.13
CA VAL A 119 20.68 -9.32 -13.92
C VAL A 119 20.42 -8.06 -14.73
N ASP A 120 19.77 -8.21 -15.88
CA ASP A 120 19.42 -7.10 -16.78
C ASP A 120 18.09 -6.45 -16.37
N VAL A 121 17.18 -7.23 -15.77
CA VAL A 121 15.85 -6.77 -15.34
C VAL A 121 15.51 -7.32 -13.96
N ILE A 122 14.97 -6.47 -13.09
CA ILE A 122 14.28 -6.88 -11.86
C ILE A 122 12.78 -6.69 -12.05
N ILE A 123 12.00 -7.71 -11.70
CA ILE A 123 10.54 -7.64 -11.63
C ILE A 123 10.12 -7.92 -10.19
N SER A 124 9.16 -7.17 -9.66
CA SER A 124 8.56 -7.50 -8.38
C SER A 124 7.18 -6.88 -8.27
N GLU A 125 6.26 -7.60 -7.64
CA GLU A 125 5.01 -7.06 -7.13
C GLU A 125 5.16 -6.94 -5.61
N PHE A 126 5.49 -5.74 -5.16
CA PHE A 126 5.91 -5.47 -3.77
C PHE A 126 4.96 -4.54 -3.03
N MET A 127 3.91 -4.05 -3.70
CA MET A 127 3.12 -2.93 -3.20
C MET A 127 2.16 -3.39 -2.11
N GLY A 128 2.22 -2.76 -0.94
CA GLY A 128 1.23 -2.96 0.11
C GLY A 128 0.09 -1.95 0.03
N HIS A 129 -0.77 -1.98 1.05
CA HIS A 129 -1.77 -0.92 1.24
C HIS A 129 -1.10 0.45 1.32
N PHE A 130 -1.70 1.41 0.64
CA PHE A 130 -1.15 2.75 0.43
C PHE A 130 0.34 2.74 0.01
N LEU A 131 0.70 1.81 -0.89
CA LEU A 131 2.02 1.53 -1.45
C LEU A 131 3.05 0.97 -0.47
N LEU A 132 3.28 1.64 0.65
CA LEU A 132 4.46 1.41 1.50
C LEU A 132 4.24 0.40 2.64
N ARG A 133 2.99 0.04 2.97
CA ARG A 133 2.73 -1.00 3.98
C ARG A 133 3.44 -2.30 3.57
N GLU A 134 3.83 -3.10 4.56
CA GLU A 134 4.64 -4.31 4.42
C GLU A 134 6.13 -4.06 4.17
N SER A 135 6.51 -2.85 3.73
CA SER A 135 7.90 -2.42 3.53
C SER A 135 8.71 -3.36 2.63
N MET A 136 8.05 -4.11 1.73
CA MET A 136 8.72 -5.02 0.78
C MET A 136 9.54 -4.27 -0.27
N ILE A 137 9.29 -2.97 -0.47
CA ILE A 137 10.11 -2.09 -1.31
C ILE A 137 11.59 -2.12 -0.90
N ASP A 138 11.91 -2.32 0.38
CA ASP A 138 13.30 -2.43 0.87
C ASP A 138 14.03 -3.62 0.25
N SER A 139 13.34 -4.76 0.12
CA SER A 139 13.88 -5.96 -0.52
C SER A 139 14.11 -5.74 -2.01
N VAL A 140 13.26 -4.96 -2.67
CA VAL A 140 13.44 -4.59 -4.09
C VAL A 140 14.63 -3.65 -4.26
N ILE A 141 14.77 -2.64 -3.39
CA ILE A 141 15.91 -1.73 -3.37
C ILE A 141 17.22 -2.50 -3.10
N PHE A 142 17.22 -3.42 -2.15
CA PHE A 142 18.37 -4.30 -1.88
C PHE A 142 18.74 -5.11 -3.12
N ALA A 143 17.75 -5.73 -3.77
CA ALA A 143 17.97 -6.53 -4.97
C ALA A 143 18.56 -5.71 -6.11
N ARG A 144 18.06 -4.48 -6.31
CA ARG A 144 18.61 -3.52 -7.27
C ARG A 144 20.09 -3.26 -7.00
N ASP A 145 20.41 -2.81 -5.80
CA ASP A 145 21.78 -2.39 -5.45
C ASP A 145 22.79 -3.54 -5.56
N ARG A 146 22.35 -4.76 -5.28
CA ARG A 146 23.21 -5.94 -5.28
C ARG A 146 23.32 -6.64 -6.64
N PHE A 147 22.20 -6.79 -7.35
CA PHE A 147 22.12 -7.70 -8.49
C PHE A 147 21.90 -7.02 -9.83
N LEU A 148 21.34 -5.81 -9.88
CA LEU A 148 21.03 -5.16 -11.15
C LEU A 148 22.32 -4.64 -11.83
N LYS A 149 22.46 -4.89 -13.13
CA LYS A 149 23.53 -4.28 -13.93
C LYS A 149 23.34 -2.76 -14.02
N PRO A 150 24.41 -1.98 -14.21
CA PRO A 150 24.28 -0.57 -14.60
C PRO A 150 23.40 -0.42 -15.85
N GLY A 151 22.38 0.45 -15.77
CA GLY A 151 21.39 0.65 -16.84
C GLY A 151 20.33 -0.46 -16.97
N GLY A 152 20.32 -1.46 -16.07
CA GLY A 152 19.27 -2.46 -16.02
C GLY A 152 17.90 -1.84 -15.68
N ALA A 153 16.83 -2.55 -16.03
CA ALA A 153 15.46 -2.06 -15.88
C ALA A 153 14.76 -2.66 -14.65
N ILE A 154 13.80 -1.93 -14.08
CA ILE A 154 12.97 -2.38 -12.95
C ILE A 154 11.48 -2.31 -13.36
N PHE A 155 10.72 -3.35 -13.05
CA PHE A 155 9.29 -3.48 -13.35
C PHE A 155 8.49 -3.73 -12.06
N PRO A 156 7.64 -2.79 -11.62
CA PRO A 156 7.49 -1.41 -12.11
C PRO A 156 8.75 -0.58 -11.86
N SER A 157 8.83 0.60 -12.48
CA SER A 157 10.00 1.49 -12.37
C SER A 157 9.76 2.71 -11.50
N HIS A 158 8.51 3.19 -11.45
CA HIS A 158 8.11 4.39 -10.73
C HIS A 158 6.81 4.12 -10.00
N CYS A 159 6.66 4.73 -8.83
CA CYS A 159 5.44 4.68 -8.04
C CYS A 159 5.07 6.07 -7.53
N LYS A 160 3.78 6.32 -7.33
CA LYS A 160 3.25 7.55 -6.72
C LYS A 160 2.22 7.21 -5.66
N MET A 161 2.21 7.96 -4.57
CA MET A 161 1.13 7.95 -3.58
C MET A 161 0.30 9.22 -3.77
N LEU A 162 -1.02 9.07 -3.75
CA LEU A 162 -1.97 10.17 -3.96
C LEU A 162 -2.90 10.28 -2.76
N LEU A 163 -3.35 11.50 -2.46
CA LEU A 163 -4.28 11.79 -1.38
C LEU A 163 -5.37 12.74 -1.88
N ALA A 164 -6.63 12.50 -1.48
CA ALA A 164 -7.75 13.39 -1.77
C ALA A 164 -8.76 13.45 -0.60
N PRO A 165 -9.40 14.61 -0.36
CA PRO A 165 -10.50 14.73 0.59
C PRO A 165 -11.75 14.09 0.00
N CYS A 166 -12.51 13.37 0.83
CA CYS A 166 -13.69 12.61 0.41
C CYS A 166 -14.89 12.84 1.34
N SER A 167 -16.08 12.64 0.77
CA SER A 167 -17.35 12.58 1.46
C SER A 167 -17.93 11.19 1.29
N SER A 168 -17.48 10.22 2.09
CA SER A 168 -17.96 8.84 2.04
C SER A 168 -18.83 8.53 3.23
N GLN A 169 -20.14 8.75 3.08
CA GLN A 169 -21.08 8.61 4.20
C GLN A 169 -21.27 7.13 4.58
N ILE A 170 -21.42 6.24 3.59
CA ILE A 170 -21.70 4.82 3.81
C ILE A 170 -20.57 4.14 4.62
N GLN A 171 -19.32 4.39 4.24
CA GLN A 171 -18.17 3.72 4.86
C GLN A 171 -17.86 4.28 6.25
N VAL A 172 -17.99 5.60 6.41
CA VAL A 172 -17.78 6.25 7.72
C VAL A 172 -18.91 5.89 8.68
N ASP A 173 -20.17 5.92 8.27
CA ASP A 173 -21.30 5.61 9.14
C ASP A 173 -21.25 4.18 9.65
N ALA A 174 -20.91 3.21 8.79
CA ALA A 174 -20.75 1.83 9.24
C ALA A 174 -19.74 1.67 10.38
N LYS A 175 -18.67 2.48 10.39
CA LYS A 175 -17.64 2.50 11.43
C LYS A 175 -18.08 3.26 12.67
N VAL A 176 -18.74 4.41 12.50
CA VAL A 176 -19.32 5.18 13.62
C VAL A 176 -20.40 4.37 14.33
N GLU A 177 -21.28 3.71 13.61
CA GLU A 177 -22.29 2.84 14.22
C GLU A 177 -21.65 1.64 14.95
N ALA A 178 -20.53 1.11 14.45
CA ALA A 178 -19.81 0.03 15.15
C ALA A 178 -19.18 0.54 16.46
N TYR A 179 -18.68 1.78 16.48
CA TYR A 179 -18.23 2.45 17.69
C TYR A 179 -19.37 2.63 18.69
N GLU A 180 -20.51 3.19 18.26
CA GLU A 180 -21.68 3.41 19.10
C GLU A 180 -22.21 2.10 19.71
N ARG A 181 -22.35 1.06 18.89
CA ARG A 181 -22.76 -0.28 19.37
C ARG A 181 -21.82 -0.85 20.41
N ALA A 182 -20.50 -0.68 20.25
CA ALA A 182 -19.53 -1.16 21.23
C ALA A 182 -19.66 -0.43 22.58
N LEU A 183 -19.94 0.89 22.55
CA LEU A 183 -20.21 1.65 23.77
C LEU A 183 -21.49 1.17 24.47
N GLU A 184 -22.57 0.95 23.70
CA GLU A 184 -23.83 0.39 24.21
C GLU A 184 -23.62 -1.00 24.82
N ASP A 185 -22.84 -1.87 24.17
CA ASP A 185 -22.51 -3.21 24.66
C ASP A 185 -21.79 -3.16 26.02
N PHE A 186 -20.87 -2.20 26.21
CA PHE A 186 -20.24 -2.00 27.51
C PHE A 186 -21.25 -1.60 28.59
N GLU A 187 -22.18 -0.70 28.30
CA GLU A 187 -23.22 -0.29 29.25
C GLU A 187 -24.12 -1.47 29.66
N VAL A 188 -24.48 -2.33 28.69
CA VAL A 188 -25.25 -3.55 28.94
C VAL A 188 -24.48 -4.52 29.84
N VAL A 189 -23.20 -4.79 29.53
CA VAL A 189 -22.34 -5.66 30.33
C VAL A 189 -22.12 -5.09 31.73
N HIS A 190 -21.83 -3.80 31.83
CA HIS A 190 -21.67 -3.08 33.10
C HIS A 190 -22.90 -3.22 33.98
N SER A 191 -24.08 -2.96 33.43
CA SER A 191 -25.35 -3.07 34.16
C SER A 191 -25.59 -4.50 34.66
N TYR A 192 -25.44 -5.50 33.79
CA TYR A 192 -25.62 -6.90 34.14
C TYR A 192 -24.65 -7.39 35.24
N VAL A 193 -23.36 -7.06 35.12
CA VAL A 193 -22.32 -7.46 36.09
C VAL A 193 -22.53 -6.73 37.42
N LYS A 194 -22.91 -5.46 37.39
CA LYS A 194 -23.22 -4.68 38.60
C LYS A 194 -24.44 -5.23 39.32
N GLU A 195 -25.48 -5.61 38.61
CA GLU A 195 -26.70 -6.16 39.21
C GLU A 195 -26.52 -7.59 39.72
N THR A 196 -25.91 -8.46 38.93
CA THR A 196 -25.78 -9.90 39.23
C THR A 196 -24.61 -10.19 40.17
N CYS A 197 -23.43 -9.66 39.83
CA CYS A 197 -22.18 -9.98 40.53
C CYS A 197 -21.81 -8.95 41.61
N LYS A 198 -22.51 -7.80 41.67
CA LYS A 198 -22.20 -6.68 42.57
C LYS A 198 -20.79 -6.09 42.35
N VAL A 199 -20.30 -6.17 41.12
CA VAL A 199 -19.02 -5.58 40.70
C VAL A 199 -19.29 -4.41 39.78
N ASP A 200 -18.77 -3.22 40.12
CA ASP A 200 -18.91 -2.01 39.30
C ASP A 200 -17.73 -1.90 38.32
N LEU A 201 -18.03 -1.82 37.02
CA LEU A 201 -17.02 -1.74 35.95
C LEU A 201 -16.71 -0.31 35.50
N VAL A 202 -17.31 0.72 36.12
CA VAL A 202 -17.17 2.13 35.67
C VAL A 202 -15.71 2.59 35.60
N SER A 203 -14.83 2.05 36.45
CA SER A 203 -13.40 2.38 36.43
C SER A 203 -12.67 1.90 35.17
N LEU A 204 -13.28 1.03 34.36
CA LEU A 204 -12.74 0.56 33.09
C LEU A 204 -13.25 1.37 31.89
N TRP A 205 -14.28 2.21 32.06
CA TRP A 205 -14.95 2.93 30.97
C TRP A 205 -13.96 3.75 30.14
N GLU A 206 -13.16 4.61 30.77
CA GLU A 206 -12.23 5.49 30.05
C GLU A 206 -11.19 4.71 29.22
N SER A 207 -10.76 3.54 29.72
CA SER A 207 -9.83 2.67 29.00
C SER A 207 -10.52 2.00 27.81
N TYR A 208 -11.73 1.48 28.01
CA TYR A 208 -12.51 0.83 26.96
C TYR A 208 -12.91 1.81 25.85
N GLU A 209 -13.47 2.96 26.21
CA GLU A 209 -13.86 4.01 25.25
C GLU A 209 -12.66 4.45 24.41
N ARG A 210 -11.49 4.66 25.04
CA ARG A 210 -10.25 5.02 24.34
C ARG A 210 -9.79 3.93 23.37
N GLU A 211 -9.85 2.66 23.78
CA GLU A 211 -9.46 1.53 22.94
C GLU A 211 -10.36 1.39 21.70
N VAL A 212 -11.68 1.42 21.90
CA VAL A 212 -12.65 1.33 20.79
C VAL A 212 -12.52 2.55 19.88
N ARG A 213 -12.40 3.76 20.45
CA ARG A 213 -12.23 4.99 19.68
C ARG A 213 -10.95 4.98 18.85
N SER A 214 -9.81 4.59 19.45
CA SER A 214 -8.54 4.44 18.73
C SER A 214 -8.63 3.42 17.61
N THR A 215 -9.40 2.34 17.79
CA THR A 215 -9.58 1.32 16.75
C THR A 215 -10.39 1.84 15.55
N VAL A 216 -11.38 2.71 15.81
CA VAL A 216 -12.32 3.18 14.78
C VAL A 216 -11.80 4.43 14.06
N PHE A 217 -11.26 5.40 14.80
CA PHE A 217 -10.81 6.68 14.27
C PHE A 217 -9.29 6.81 14.18
N GLY A 218 -8.55 5.99 14.93
CA GLY A 218 -7.07 6.00 14.98
C GLY A 218 -6.42 4.88 14.17
N THR A 219 -7.17 4.15 13.35
CA THR A 219 -6.65 3.13 12.44
C THR A 219 -7.19 3.40 11.05
N SER A 220 -6.34 3.26 10.04
CA SER A 220 -6.76 3.36 8.65
C SER A 220 -7.68 2.19 8.26
N LEU A 221 -8.41 2.34 7.16
CA LEU A 221 -9.32 1.31 6.68
C LEU A 221 -9.22 1.16 5.16
N GLY A 222 -9.25 -0.09 4.69
CA GLY A 222 -9.53 -0.34 3.28
C GLY A 222 -10.93 0.15 2.92
N VAL A 223 -11.02 0.98 1.88
CA VAL A 223 -12.26 1.60 1.39
C VAL A 223 -12.41 1.42 -0.12
N GLU A 224 -13.65 1.46 -0.58
CA GLU A 224 -13.99 1.57 -2.00
C GLU A 224 -14.68 2.92 -2.23
N ILE A 225 -13.98 3.85 -2.86
CA ILE A 225 -14.46 5.20 -3.11
C ILE A 225 -14.86 5.33 -4.57
N ASP A 226 -16.08 5.80 -4.82
CA ASP A 226 -16.53 6.15 -6.16
C ASP A 226 -16.12 7.60 -6.50
N PRO A 227 -15.81 7.92 -7.77
CA PRO A 227 -15.35 9.25 -8.15
C PRO A 227 -16.19 10.45 -7.66
N PRO A 228 -17.54 10.39 -7.60
CA PRO A 228 -18.35 11.49 -7.09
C PRO A 228 -18.15 11.80 -5.59
N GLU A 229 -17.61 10.85 -4.81
CA GLU A 229 -17.32 11.05 -3.38
C GLU A 229 -16.08 11.93 -3.17
N LEU A 230 -15.20 12.05 -4.16
CA LEU A 230 -14.01 12.93 -4.11
C LEU A 230 -14.44 14.40 -4.06
N LEU A 231 -13.92 15.14 -3.08
CA LEU A 231 -14.22 16.56 -2.85
C LEU A 231 -13.28 17.49 -3.62
N GLY A 232 -12.19 16.98 -4.20
CA GLY A 232 -11.23 17.78 -4.95
C GLY A 232 -10.28 16.92 -5.75
N SER A 233 -9.51 17.56 -6.62
CA SER A 233 -8.46 16.89 -7.38
C SER A 233 -7.38 16.33 -6.44
N PRO A 234 -6.92 15.08 -6.65
CA PRO A 234 -5.88 14.49 -5.82
C PRO A 234 -4.55 15.22 -5.94
N VAL A 235 -3.74 15.09 -4.90
CA VAL A 235 -2.36 15.55 -4.85
C VAL A 235 -1.43 14.36 -4.69
N VAL A 236 -0.26 14.43 -5.33
CA VAL A 236 0.80 13.47 -5.12
C VAL A 236 1.51 13.80 -3.81
N VAL A 237 1.55 12.84 -2.90
CA VAL A 237 2.18 12.98 -1.57
C VAL A 237 3.53 12.28 -1.47
N LYS A 238 3.86 11.42 -2.44
CA LYS A 238 5.19 10.81 -2.58
C LYS A 238 5.37 10.34 -4.02
N GLU A 239 6.53 10.58 -4.60
CA GLU A 239 6.99 9.92 -5.83
C GLU A 239 8.24 9.10 -5.51
N ILE A 240 8.36 7.93 -6.13
CA ILE A 240 9.48 7.01 -5.96
C ILE A 240 9.93 6.56 -7.35
N ASP A 241 11.16 6.91 -7.74
CA ASP A 241 11.87 6.27 -8.86
C ASP A 241 12.74 5.15 -8.30
N LEU A 242 12.40 3.91 -8.62
CA LEU A 242 13.08 2.74 -8.07
C LEU A 242 14.53 2.60 -8.52
N HIS A 243 15.02 3.35 -9.51
CA HIS A 243 16.45 3.33 -9.86
C HIS A 243 17.29 4.17 -8.90
N GLY A 244 16.70 5.22 -8.31
CA GLY A 244 17.38 6.15 -7.40
C GLY A 244 16.96 6.04 -5.93
N ALA A 245 15.80 5.41 -5.65
CA ALA A 245 15.21 5.38 -4.31
C ALA A 245 16.14 4.76 -3.25
N THR A 246 16.10 5.31 -2.04
CA THR A 246 16.81 4.76 -0.88
C THR A 246 15.84 4.19 0.16
N PRO A 247 16.25 3.20 0.99
CA PRO A 247 15.38 2.71 2.06
C PRO A 247 14.95 3.83 3.02
N GLN A 248 15.82 4.80 3.28
CA GLN A 248 15.55 5.95 4.14
C GLN A 248 14.39 6.80 3.63
N GLU A 249 14.24 6.97 2.31
CA GLU A 249 13.09 7.66 1.71
C GLU A 249 11.77 6.93 1.90
N CYS A 250 11.80 5.65 2.26
CA CYS A 250 10.63 4.80 2.52
C CYS A 250 10.36 4.63 4.02
N VAL A 251 11.29 5.04 4.90
CA VAL A 251 11.10 5.02 6.36
C VAL A 251 10.17 6.13 6.81
N ALA A 252 10.30 7.31 6.19
CA ALA A 252 9.51 8.49 6.52
C ALA A 252 9.06 9.23 5.26
N VAL A 253 7.81 9.71 5.30
CA VAL A 253 7.25 10.66 4.33
C VAL A 253 6.88 11.92 5.11
N ASP A 254 7.28 13.09 4.63
CA ASP A 254 6.85 14.39 5.17
C ASP A 254 6.59 15.31 3.97
N GLN A 255 5.32 15.44 3.60
CA GLN A 255 4.92 16.12 2.38
C GLN A 255 3.79 17.11 2.63
N ASN A 256 4.08 18.38 2.36
CA ASN A 256 3.08 19.43 2.32
C ASN A 256 2.18 19.27 1.09
N PHE A 257 0.90 19.56 1.26
CA PHE A 257 -0.06 19.55 0.17
C PHE A 257 -1.02 20.74 0.24
N GLU A 258 -1.62 21.03 -0.91
CA GLU A 258 -2.72 21.97 -1.04
C GLU A 258 -3.70 21.44 -2.07
N ILE A 259 -4.95 21.26 -1.66
CA ILE A 259 -6.02 20.70 -2.47
C ILE A 259 -7.11 21.74 -2.63
N LYS A 260 -7.50 21.99 -3.88
CA LYS A 260 -8.66 22.82 -4.19
C LYS A 260 -9.90 21.94 -4.20
N VAL A 261 -10.93 22.36 -3.46
CA VAL A 261 -12.23 21.69 -3.48
C VAL A 261 -12.89 21.92 -4.84
N ASP A 262 -13.39 20.85 -5.45
CA ASP A 262 -14.07 20.92 -6.72
C ASP A 262 -15.38 21.71 -6.59
N ARG A 263 -15.67 22.52 -7.61
CA ARG A 263 -16.90 23.31 -7.64
C ARG A 263 -18.07 22.39 -7.96
N SER A 264 -18.99 22.22 -7.02
CA SER A 264 -20.34 21.73 -7.29
C SER A 264 -21.11 22.71 -8.18
N ALA A 265 -22.29 22.30 -8.65
CA ALA A 265 -23.16 23.11 -9.50
C ALA A 265 -23.51 24.48 -8.89
N SER A 266 -23.48 24.63 -7.55
CA SER A 266 -23.51 25.92 -6.86
C SER A 266 -22.33 26.07 -5.88
N ALA A 267 -21.81 27.29 -5.74
CA ALA A 267 -20.71 27.60 -4.80
C ALA A 267 -21.13 27.57 -3.32
N GLU A 268 -22.42 27.42 -3.04
CA GLU A 268 -23.01 27.44 -1.69
C GLU A 268 -23.31 26.02 -1.16
N ASP A 269 -23.24 24.98 -2.00
CA ASP A 269 -23.44 23.60 -1.56
C ASP A 269 -22.28 23.17 -0.66
N LEU A 270 -22.58 22.95 0.62
CA LEU A 270 -21.66 22.36 1.58
C LEU A 270 -21.58 20.86 1.36
N ARG A 271 -20.37 20.34 1.25
CA ARG A 271 -20.08 18.90 1.23
C ARG A 271 -19.34 18.52 2.50
N ARG A 272 -19.73 17.41 3.11
CA ARG A 272 -19.16 16.93 4.37
C ARG A 272 -17.86 16.17 4.10
N PHE A 273 -16.74 16.78 4.43
CA PHE A 273 -15.44 16.13 4.47
C PHE A 273 -15.30 15.29 5.72
N ASN A 274 -15.35 13.96 5.54
CA ASN A 274 -15.35 12.99 6.63
C ASN A 274 -14.27 11.91 6.50
N LEU A 275 -13.56 11.85 5.37
CA LEU A 275 -12.57 10.82 5.08
C LEU A 275 -11.46 11.36 4.17
N TRP A 276 -10.19 11.16 4.54
CA TRP A 276 -9.09 11.19 3.57
C TRP A 276 -9.03 9.87 2.81
N CYS A 277 -8.89 9.92 1.48
CA CYS A 277 -8.67 8.76 0.63
C CYS A 277 -7.27 8.80 0.04
N GLY A 278 -6.47 7.80 0.36
CA GLY A 278 -5.12 7.59 -0.13
C GLY A 278 -5.04 6.39 -1.05
N TRP A 279 -4.30 6.48 -2.15
CA TRP A 279 -4.07 5.35 -3.06
C TRP A 279 -2.71 5.48 -3.75
N PHE A 280 -2.41 4.58 -4.68
CA PHE A 280 -1.15 4.63 -5.40
C PHE A 280 -1.28 4.34 -6.89
N GLN A 281 -0.27 4.79 -7.61
CA GLN A 281 -0.06 4.54 -9.03
C GLN A 281 1.31 3.93 -9.24
N VAL A 282 1.43 3.07 -10.25
CA VAL A 282 2.70 2.48 -10.69
C VAL A 282 2.87 2.61 -12.19
N GLU A 283 4.10 2.75 -12.63
CA GLU A 283 4.44 2.97 -14.03
C GLU A 283 5.63 2.09 -14.46
N PHE A 284 5.48 1.46 -15.62
CA PHE A 284 6.47 0.57 -16.24
C PHE A 284 7.19 1.31 -17.36
N ARG A 285 8.23 2.08 -17.02
CA ARG A 285 9.02 2.90 -17.95
C ARG A 285 10.33 2.24 -18.38
N GLY A 286 10.75 1.15 -17.74
CA GLY A 286 12.06 0.55 -17.94
C GLY A 286 13.14 1.37 -17.23
N SER A 287 14.30 1.55 -17.85
CA SER A 287 15.37 2.45 -17.38
C SER A 287 15.71 3.50 -18.44
N ALA A 288 16.58 4.45 -18.13
CA ALA A 288 17.04 5.44 -19.11
C ALA A 288 17.81 4.79 -20.28
N GLU A 289 18.63 3.78 -19.98
CA GLU A 289 19.44 3.05 -20.95
C GLU A 289 18.69 1.90 -21.64
N ASN A 290 17.62 1.41 -21.01
CA ASN A 290 16.75 0.35 -21.53
C ASN A 290 15.27 0.73 -21.33
N PRO A 291 14.78 1.74 -22.05
CA PRO A 291 13.41 2.22 -21.88
C PRO A 291 12.41 1.19 -22.41
N CYS A 292 11.26 1.12 -21.75
CA CYS A 292 10.11 0.43 -22.30
C CYS A 292 9.69 1.07 -23.63
N ALA A 293 9.39 0.24 -24.63
CA ALA A 293 8.78 0.69 -25.89
C ALA A 293 7.37 1.25 -25.66
N ALA A 294 6.63 0.68 -24.71
CA ALA A 294 5.33 1.15 -24.27
C ALA A 294 5.33 1.36 -22.75
N VAL A 295 5.08 2.60 -22.32
CA VAL A 295 4.85 2.90 -20.91
C VAL A 295 3.45 2.39 -20.54
N VAL A 296 3.42 1.42 -19.64
CA VAL A 296 2.17 0.94 -19.03
C VAL A 296 2.03 1.60 -17.67
N GLU A 297 0.82 2.06 -17.37
CA GLU A 297 0.47 2.66 -16.09
C GLU A 297 -0.65 1.85 -15.46
N TRP A 298 -0.65 1.79 -14.14
CA TRP A 298 -1.73 1.17 -13.37
C TRP A 298 -1.96 1.96 -12.09
N ASP A 299 -3.23 2.17 -11.77
CA ASP A 299 -3.72 3.08 -10.73
C ASP A 299 -4.77 2.36 -9.89
N THR A 300 -4.67 2.46 -8.56
CA THR A 300 -5.66 1.91 -7.61
C THR A 300 -6.72 2.93 -7.19
N GLY A 301 -6.72 4.12 -7.76
CA GLY A 301 -7.61 5.22 -7.41
C GLY A 301 -9.07 5.07 -7.88
N PRO A 302 -9.96 5.96 -7.42
CA PRO A 302 -11.41 5.87 -7.66
C PRO A 302 -11.85 5.83 -9.13
N TYR A 303 -11.05 6.38 -10.04
CA TYR A 303 -11.37 6.40 -11.47
C TYR A 303 -10.99 5.12 -12.22
N SER A 304 -10.32 4.19 -11.54
CA SER A 304 -9.79 2.96 -12.13
C SER A 304 -10.66 1.75 -11.83
N GLU A 305 -10.40 0.65 -12.55
CA GLU A 305 -11.00 -0.64 -12.18
C GLU A 305 -10.55 -1.06 -10.78
N ARG A 306 -11.48 -1.63 -9.99
CA ARG A 306 -11.24 -1.99 -8.60
C ARG A 306 -10.19 -3.08 -8.46
N THR A 307 -9.23 -2.84 -7.57
CA THR A 307 -8.17 -3.77 -7.16
C THR A 307 -8.40 -4.25 -5.73
N HIS A 308 -7.72 -5.32 -5.31
CA HIS A 308 -7.87 -5.83 -3.94
C HIS A 308 -7.38 -4.86 -2.86
N TRP A 309 -6.44 -3.96 -3.19
CA TRP A 309 -6.03 -2.88 -2.28
C TRP A 309 -7.13 -1.86 -2.01
N GLY A 310 -8.11 -1.72 -2.92
CA GLY A 310 -9.04 -0.58 -2.91
C GLY A 310 -8.30 0.75 -2.80
N GLN A 311 -8.76 1.59 -1.89
CA GLN A 311 -8.05 2.76 -1.40
C GLN A 311 -7.90 2.68 0.12
N GLU A 312 -7.02 3.49 0.69
CA GLU A 312 -6.82 3.61 2.12
C GLU A 312 -7.58 4.84 2.66
N GLY A 313 -8.47 4.61 3.60
CA GLY A 313 -9.31 5.62 4.22
C GLY A 313 -8.77 6.05 5.58
N PHE A 314 -8.81 7.34 5.87
CA PHE A 314 -8.49 7.90 7.19
C PHE A 314 -9.64 8.80 7.65
N ILE A 315 -10.43 8.33 8.64
CA ILE A 315 -11.67 9.00 9.08
C ILE A 315 -11.33 10.30 9.81
N LEU A 316 -12.07 11.37 9.53
CA LEU A 316 -11.95 12.63 10.24
C LEU A 316 -12.86 12.64 11.47
N GLU A 317 -12.29 13.01 12.61
CA GLU A 317 -13.05 13.22 13.85
C GLU A 317 -12.62 14.55 14.53
N PRO A 318 -13.42 15.63 14.44
CA PRO A 318 -14.71 15.73 13.78
C PRO A 318 -14.60 15.94 12.25
N PRO A 319 -15.66 15.60 11.49
CA PRO A 319 -15.77 15.95 10.08
C PRO A 319 -15.90 17.47 9.89
N MET A 320 -15.65 17.93 8.67
CA MET A 320 -15.59 19.33 8.29
C MET A 320 -16.53 19.62 7.11
N ASP A 321 -17.21 20.75 7.11
CA ASP A 321 -18.00 21.17 5.95
C ASP A 321 -17.16 22.05 5.01
N LEU A 322 -17.11 21.68 3.74
CA LEU A 322 -16.37 22.37 2.69
C LEU A 322 -17.30 22.84 1.57
N SER A 323 -16.95 23.95 0.93
CA SER A 323 -17.59 24.48 -0.27
C SER A 323 -16.60 24.51 -1.45
N GLY A 324 -17.09 24.63 -2.68
CA GLY A 324 -16.24 24.73 -3.87
C GLY A 324 -15.36 26.00 -3.97
N ALA A 325 -15.46 26.92 -3.01
CA ALA A 325 -14.57 28.07 -2.86
C ALA A 325 -13.38 27.80 -1.93
N ASP A 326 -13.37 26.64 -1.28
CA ASP A 326 -12.42 26.30 -0.23
C ASP A 326 -11.18 25.57 -0.76
N ARG A 327 -10.14 25.61 0.05
CA ARG A 327 -8.91 24.86 -0.11
C ARG A 327 -8.61 24.13 1.18
N VAL A 328 -8.04 22.94 1.07
CA VAL A 328 -7.51 22.18 2.20
C VAL A 328 -6.00 22.11 2.05
N GLU A 329 -5.29 22.69 3.00
CA GLU A 329 -3.82 22.71 3.05
C GLU A 329 -3.34 21.96 4.29
N GLY A 330 -2.14 21.40 4.23
CA GLY A 330 -1.62 20.63 5.34
C GLY A 330 -0.37 19.84 5.00
N THR A 331 -0.08 18.86 5.85
CA THR A 331 1.10 18.00 5.74
C THR A 331 0.72 16.57 6.04
N LEU A 332 1.09 15.65 5.15
CA LEU A 332 1.07 14.21 5.41
C LEU A 332 2.43 13.82 5.98
N ARG A 333 2.42 13.23 7.18
CA ARG A 333 3.59 12.60 7.78
C ARG A 333 3.33 11.12 7.93
N MET A 334 4.24 10.29 7.44
CA MET A 334 4.21 8.85 7.66
C MET A 334 5.56 8.42 8.23
N GLN A 335 5.54 7.51 9.20
CA GLN A 335 6.74 7.01 9.84
C GLN A 335 6.56 5.53 10.13
N ARG A 336 7.56 4.70 9.81
CA ARG A 336 7.55 3.29 10.21
C ARG A 336 7.47 3.16 11.72
N LYS A 337 6.66 2.23 12.19
CA LYS A 337 6.53 1.90 13.61
C LYS A 337 7.82 1.26 14.14
N GLU A 338 8.20 1.60 15.37
CA GLU A 338 9.39 1.04 16.02
C GLU A 338 9.18 -0.45 16.34
N GLU A 339 7.96 -0.82 16.75
CA GLU A 339 7.57 -2.18 17.13
C GLU A 339 7.39 -3.12 15.93
N ASN A 340 7.08 -2.58 14.74
CA ASN A 340 6.95 -3.35 13.52
C ASN A 340 7.17 -2.44 12.30
N TRP A 341 8.38 -2.46 11.76
CA TRP A 341 8.81 -1.62 10.62
C TRP A 341 8.04 -1.87 9.31
N ARG A 342 7.19 -2.92 9.26
CA ARG A 342 6.29 -3.18 8.14
C ARG A 342 5.01 -2.34 8.19
N LEU A 343 4.73 -1.69 9.32
CA LEU A 343 3.56 -0.86 9.58
C LEU A 343 3.98 0.60 9.75
N TYR A 344 3.03 1.53 9.61
CA TYR A 344 3.30 2.96 9.69
C TYR A 344 2.35 3.66 10.67
N ASP A 345 2.87 4.66 11.39
CA ASP A 345 2.06 5.74 11.92
C ASP A 345 1.89 6.81 10.85
N VAL A 346 0.69 7.37 10.76
CA VAL A 346 0.30 8.38 9.78
C VAL A 346 -0.30 9.56 10.53
N GLU A 347 0.25 10.74 10.34
CA GLU A 347 -0.34 12.00 10.80
C GLU A 347 -0.73 12.85 9.60
N ILE A 348 -1.97 13.34 9.60
CA ILE A 348 -2.45 14.28 8.59
C ILE A 348 -2.81 15.58 9.28
N GLU A 349 -1.90 16.54 9.16
CA GLU A 349 -2.15 17.92 9.51
C GLU A 349 -3.04 18.55 8.44
N ARG A 350 -4.09 19.27 8.84
CA ARG A 350 -5.00 19.91 7.90
C ARG A 350 -5.54 21.24 8.38
N ARG A 351 -5.87 22.10 7.42
CA ARG A 351 -6.57 23.37 7.61
C ARG A 351 -7.37 23.72 6.36
N ALA A 352 -8.60 24.20 6.55
CA ALA A 352 -9.39 24.75 5.45
C ALA A 352 -9.25 26.27 5.35
N THR A 353 -9.16 26.79 4.12
CA THR A 353 -9.08 28.23 3.83
C THR A 353 -10.06 28.65 2.73
N ARG A 354 -10.57 29.89 2.82
CA ARG A 354 -11.40 30.54 1.80
C ARG A 354 -10.88 31.94 1.50
N GLY A 355 -10.51 32.20 0.25
CA GLY A 355 -9.92 33.49 -0.14
C GLY A 355 -8.68 33.88 0.68
N GLY A 356 -7.89 32.88 1.10
CA GLY A 356 -6.69 33.05 1.93
C GLY A 356 -6.96 33.23 3.44
N ARG A 357 -8.21 33.16 3.90
CA ARG A 357 -8.55 33.19 5.33
C ARG A 357 -8.83 31.80 5.85
N ALA A 358 -8.29 31.45 7.02
CA ALA A 358 -8.60 30.19 7.68
C ALA A 358 -10.08 30.13 8.09
N LEU A 359 -10.70 28.98 7.86
CA LEU A 359 -12.10 28.71 8.23
C LEU A 359 -12.25 28.11 9.64
N GLY A 360 -11.14 27.68 10.23
CA GLY A 360 -11.10 27.04 11.54
C GLY A 360 -9.67 26.98 12.08
N LYS A 361 -9.50 26.17 13.13
CA LYS A 361 -8.16 25.84 13.62
C LYS A 361 -7.50 24.85 12.66
N GLN A 362 -6.21 24.69 12.86
CA GLN A 362 -5.48 23.57 12.31
C GLN A 362 -5.73 22.35 13.18
N ASP A 363 -6.05 21.23 12.55
CA ASP A 363 -6.27 19.95 13.19
C ASP A 363 -5.16 18.98 12.76
N VAL A 364 -4.85 18.00 13.62
CA VAL A 364 -3.92 16.93 13.33
C VAL A 364 -4.63 15.64 13.68
N ASP A 365 -4.87 14.82 12.66
CA ASP A 365 -5.45 13.49 12.83
C ASP A 365 -4.32 12.45 12.75
N ALA A 366 -4.32 11.48 13.65
CA ALA A 366 -3.26 10.47 13.77
C ALA A 366 -3.85 9.06 13.63
N TYR A 367 -3.17 8.21 12.86
CA TYR A 367 -3.65 6.90 12.44
C TYR A 367 -2.53 5.86 12.48
N SER A 368 -2.92 4.62 12.71
CA SER A 368 -2.12 3.42 12.45
C SER A 368 -2.48 2.87 11.08
N LEU A 369 -1.51 2.79 10.16
CA LEU A 369 -1.59 2.02 8.93
C LEU A 369 -1.06 0.61 9.21
N SER A 370 -1.96 -0.26 9.66
CA SER A 370 -1.67 -1.63 10.12
C SER A 370 -2.20 -2.74 9.21
#